data_AF-A0A9D5IDA5-F1
#
_entry.id   AF-A0A9D5IDA5-F1
#
_cell.length_a   1.000
_cell.length_b   1.000
_cell.length_c   1.000
_cell.angle_alpha   90.00
_cell.angle_beta   90.00
_cell.angle_gamma   90.00
#
_symmetry.space_group_name_H-M   'P 1'
#
loop_
_entity.id
_entity.type
_entity.pdbx_description
1 polymer ?
#
loop_
_entity_poly.entity_id
_entity_poly.type
_entity_poly.pdbx_seq_one_letter_code
_entity_poly.pdbx_strand_id
1 'polypeptide(L)'
;MNDAQLTDELASRVMGWKVASGRFVKRSRSWIPKWRFAPLERLEDAFLLLDTARAAYTLSRSAVGAFTVSVRLSQGRGEASGEPKPRMITIALAKAAGIEVDR
;
A
#
# COMPACT_ATOMS: atom_id res chain seq x y z
N MET A 1 7.41 -6.48 10.88
CA MET A 1 6.43 -7.04 9.92
C MET A 1 7.10 -7.25 8.56
N ASN A 2 6.88 -8.37 7.88
CA ASN A 2 7.42 -8.62 6.53
C ASN A 2 6.47 -8.13 5.40
N ASP A 3 6.96 -8.12 4.16
CA ASP A 3 6.23 -7.61 2.98
C ASP A 3 4.90 -8.34 2.71
N ALA A 4 4.85 -9.65 2.96
CA ALA A 4 3.63 -10.44 2.76
C ALA A 4 2.57 -10.09 3.82
N GLN A 5 3.00 -9.94 5.08
CA GLN A 5 2.13 -9.50 6.18
C GLN A 5 1.63 -8.07 5.95
N LEU A 6 2.50 -7.17 5.45
CA LEU A 6 2.11 -5.81 5.07
C LEU A 6 1.01 -5.83 4.01
N THR A 7 1.19 -6.64 2.97
CA THR A 7 0.23 -6.76 1.87
C THR A 7 -1.11 -7.32 2.36
N ASP A 8 -1.08 -8.32 3.26
CA ASP A 8 -2.28 -8.87 3.88
C ASP A 8 -3.04 -7.82 4.71
N GLU A 9 -2.32 -7.02 5.51
CA GLU A 9 -2.93 -5.99 6.35
C GLU A 9 -3.55 -4.88 5.51
N LEU A 10 -2.89 -4.46 4.43
CA LEU A 10 -3.41 -3.47 3.49
C LEU A 10 -4.63 -4.01 2.71
N ALA A 11 -4.59 -5.27 2.26
CA ALA A 11 -5.74 -5.90 1.62
C ALA A 11 -6.95 -5.95 2.57
N SER A 12 -6.72 -6.23 3.85
CA SER A 12 -7.77 -6.23 4.86
C SER A 12 -8.30 -4.83 5.16
N ARG A 13 -7.43 -3.91 5.60
CA ARG A 13 -7.83 -2.58 6.12
C ARG A 13 -8.22 -1.59 5.03
N VAL A 14 -7.48 -1.57 3.92
CA VAL A 14 -7.70 -0.59 2.83
C VAL A 14 -8.68 -1.14 1.82
N MET A 15 -8.45 -2.34 1.31
CA MET A 15 -9.32 -2.92 0.27
C MET A 15 -10.62 -3.51 0.83
N GLY A 16 -10.68 -3.78 2.14
CA GLY A 16 -11.81 -4.44 2.77
C GLY A 16 -12.00 -5.88 2.30
N TRP A 17 -10.91 -6.54 1.89
CA TRP A 17 -10.91 -7.93 1.43
C TRP A 17 -10.61 -8.88 2.59
N LYS A 18 -11.17 -10.09 2.54
CA LYS A 18 -10.82 -11.13 3.51
C LYS A 18 -9.55 -11.85 3.06
N VAL A 19 -8.57 -11.95 3.96
CA VAL A 19 -7.35 -12.75 3.75
C VAL A 19 -7.66 -14.23 3.99
N ALA A 20 -7.32 -15.08 3.03
CA ALA A 20 -7.40 -16.53 3.14
C ALA A 20 -6.11 -17.17 2.63
N SER A 21 -5.94 -18.48 2.89
CA SER A 21 -4.76 -19.20 2.42
C SER A 21 -4.63 -19.09 0.89
N GLY A 22 -3.53 -18.47 0.44
CA GLY A 22 -3.20 -18.27 -0.97
C GLY A 22 -4.05 -17.25 -1.76
N ARG A 23 -5.05 -16.59 -1.15
CA ARG A 23 -5.99 -15.71 -1.88
C ARG A 23 -6.59 -14.58 -1.04
N PHE A 24 -7.06 -13.55 -1.73
CA PHE A 24 -7.91 -12.50 -1.18
C PHE A 24 -9.34 -12.66 -1.69
N VAL A 25 -10.33 -12.60 -0.79
CA VAL A 25 -11.75 -12.64 -1.13
C VAL A 25 -12.29 -11.21 -1.09
N LYS A 26 -12.75 -10.72 -2.24
CA LYS A 26 -13.31 -9.37 -2.39
C LYS A 26 -14.70 -9.29 -1.77
N ARG A 27 -15.18 -8.07 -1.53
CA ARG A 27 -16.57 -7.83 -1.05
C ARG A 27 -17.64 -8.41 -1.98
N SER A 28 -17.36 -8.51 -3.28
CA SER A 28 -18.25 -9.13 -4.27
C SER A 28 -18.27 -10.66 -4.23
N ARG A 29 -17.64 -11.30 -3.24
CA ARG A 29 -17.47 -12.76 -3.10
C ARG A 29 -16.62 -13.43 -4.19
N SER A 30 -16.15 -12.68 -5.18
CA SER A 30 -15.05 -13.09 -6.05
C SER A 30 -13.73 -13.13 -5.29
N TRP A 31 -12.75 -13.88 -5.79
CA TRP A 31 -11.42 -13.98 -5.18
C TRP A 31 -10.32 -13.74 -6.21
N ILE A 32 -9.14 -13.37 -5.74
CA ILE A 32 -7.91 -13.32 -6.51
C ILE A 32 -6.80 -14.05 -5.75
N PRO A 33 -5.87 -14.72 -6.44
CA PRO A 33 -4.71 -15.30 -5.77
C PRO A 33 -3.79 -14.19 -5.24
N LYS A 34 -3.08 -14.42 -4.13
CA LYS A 34 -2.25 -13.39 -3.47
C LYS A 34 -1.20 -12.75 -4.40
N TRP A 35 -0.55 -13.56 -5.24
CA TRP A 35 0.47 -13.09 -6.19
C TRP A 35 -0.05 -12.05 -7.19
N ARG A 36 -1.37 -11.95 -7.38
CA ARG A 36 -2.00 -11.01 -8.31
C ARG A 36 -2.27 -9.64 -7.69
N PHE A 37 -1.94 -9.45 -6.42
CA PHE A 37 -1.96 -8.17 -5.73
C PHE A 37 -0.61 -7.97 -5.03
N ALA A 38 0.29 -7.24 -5.67
CA ALA A 38 1.67 -7.05 -5.26
C ALA A 38 2.01 -5.55 -5.16
N PRO A 39 1.39 -4.79 -4.25
CA PRO A 39 1.51 -3.32 -4.18
C PRO A 39 2.92 -2.81 -3.85
N LEU A 40 3.80 -3.65 -3.31
CA LEU A 40 5.20 -3.29 -3.07
C LEU A 40 6.07 -3.35 -4.33
N GLU A 41 5.60 -4.05 -5.37
CA GLU A 41 6.35 -4.32 -6.61
C GLU A 41 5.66 -3.71 -7.84
N ARG A 42 4.33 -3.73 -7.87
CA ARG A 42 3.51 -3.28 -9.01
C ARG A 42 2.92 -1.90 -8.73
N LEU A 43 3.21 -0.98 -9.64
CA LEU A 43 2.74 0.40 -9.52
C LEU A 43 1.21 0.51 -9.61
N GLU A 44 0.56 -0.30 -10.44
CA GLU A 44 -0.91 -0.31 -10.55
C GLU A 44 -1.58 -0.65 -9.21
N ASP A 45 -1.07 -1.65 -8.50
CA ASP A 45 -1.63 -2.09 -7.22
C ASP A 45 -1.37 -1.06 -6.11
N ALA A 46 -0.24 -0.35 -6.16
CA ALA A 46 0.06 0.74 -5.25
C ALA A 46 -0.90 1.94 -5.45
N PHE A 47 -1.22 2.28 -6.69
CA PHE A 47 -2.22 3.32 -6.98
C PHE A 47 -3.64 2.87 -6.63
N LEU A 48 -4.00 1.61 -6.90
CA LEU A 48 -5.29 1.04 -6.50
C LEU A 48 -5.54 1.21 -4.99
N LEU A 49 -4.50 1.03 -4.17
CA LEU A 49 -4.57 1.27 -2.73
C LEU A 49 -4.86 2.75 -2.39
N LEU A 50 -4.16 3.69 -3.04
CA LEU A 50 -4.39 5.13 -2.83
C LEU A 50 -5.81 5.54 -3.20
N ASP A 51 -6.29 5.08 -4.35
CA ASP A 51 -7.63 5.38 -4.86
C ASP A 51 -8.70 4.81 -3.94
N THR A 52 -8.53 3.56 -3.49
CA THR A 52 -9.47 2.90 -2.58
C THR A 52 -9.51 3.57 -1.21
N ALA A 53 -8.34 3.99 -0.71
CA ALA A 53 -8.22 4.75 0.54
C ALA A 53 -8.71 6.20 0.43
N ARG A 54 -9.03 6.68 -0.78
CA ARG A 54 -9.32 8.10 -1.08
C ARG A 54 -8.23 9.02 -0.53
N ALA A 55 -6.98 8.58 -0.66
CA ALA A 55 -5.85 9.25 -0.05
C ALA A 55 -5.44 10.48 -0.86
N ALA A 56 -5.16 11.58 -0.17
CA ALA A 56 -4.41 12.68 -0.78
C ALA A 56 -2.93 12.33 -0.73
N TYR A 57 -2.21 12.45 -1.85
CA TYR A 57 -0.79 12.12 -1.90
C TYR A 57 0.02 13.14 -2.68
N THR A 58 1.29 13.24 -2.34
CA THR A 58 2.29 14.02 -3.06
C THR A 58 3.47 13.13 -3.36
N LEU A 59 3.90 13.15 -4.62
CA LEU A 59 5.04 12.38 -5.09
C LEU A 59 6.06 13.35 -5.65
N SER A 60 7.22 13.44 -5.00
CA SER A 60 8.34 14.26 -5.45
C SER A 60 9.54 13.38 -5.73
N ARG A 61 10.37 13.81 -6.68
CA ARG A 61 11.67 13.20 -6.94
C ARG A 61 12.73 14.13 -6.39
N SER A 62 13.58 13.62 -5.51
CA SER A 62 14.74 14.37 -5.03
C SER A 62 15.79 14.50 -6.15
N ALA A 63 16.65 15.52 -6.06
CA ALA A 63 17.76 15.70 -7.00
C ALA A 63 18.74 14.50 -7.02
N VAL A 64 18.78 13.74 -5.93
CA VAL A 64 19.62 12.53 -5.77
C VAL A 64 18.95 11.27 -6.37
N GLY A 65 17.79 11.41 -7.01
CA GLY A 65 17.10 10.33 -7.73
C GLY A 65 16.01 9.62 -6.93
N ALA A 66 16.11 9.60 -5.60
CA ALA A 66 15.14 8.94 -4.72
C ALA A 66 13.76 9.61 -4.77
N PHE A 67 12.70 8.78 -4.74
CA PHE A 67 11.32 9.26 -4.65
C PHE A 67 10.95 9.53 -3.20
N THR A 68 10.30 10.66 -2.94
CA THR A 68 9.66 10.94 -1.66
C THR A 68 8.15 10.96 -1.87
N VAL A 69 7.45 10.16 -1.08
CA VAL A 69 6.00 10.01 -1.14
C VAL A 69 5.42 10.35 0.22
N SER A 70 4.53 11.34 0.23
CA SER A 70 3.75 11.72 1.40
C SER A 70 2.29 11.40 1.13
N VAL A 71 1.66 10.65 2.03
CA VAL A 71 0.27 10.22 1.93
C VAL A 71 -0.50 10.74 3.14
N ARG A 72 -1.68 11.29 2.91
CA ARG A 72 -2.60 11.79 3.92
C ARG A 72 -3.95 11.12 3.77
N LEU A 73 -4.39 10.50 4.87
CA LEU A 73 -5.72 9.96 5.09
C LEU A 73 -6.45 10.85 6.08
N SER A 74 -7.77 10.65 6.24
CA SER A 74 -8.55 11.33 7.28
C SER A 74 -8.00 11.08 8.70
N GLN A 75 -7.45 9.90 8.93
CA GLN A 75 -6.96 9.44 10.24
C GLN A 75 -5.46 9.69 10.48
N GLY A 76 -4.70 10.15 9.49
CA GLY A 76 -3.25 10.27 9.68
C GLY A 76 -2.45 10.66 8.43
N ARG A 77 -1.15 10.87 8.62
CA ARG A 77 -0.19 11.13 7.56
C ARG A 77 0.97 10.15 7.67
N GLY A 78 1.44 9.67 6.53
CA GLY A 78 2.61 8.81 6.42
C GLY A 78 3.54 9.30 5.31
N GLU A 79 4.83 9.07 5.49
CA GLU A 79 5.86 9.46 4.53
C GLU A 79 6.89 8.35 4.36
N ALA A 80 7.36 8.18 3.13
CA ALA A 80 8.40 7.25 2.77
C ALA A 80 9.27 7.84 1.65
N SER A 81 10.58 7.56 1.71
CA SER A 81 11.54 8.00 0.71
C SER A 81 12.46 6.85 0.31
N GLY A 82 12.77 6.72 -0.98
CA GLY A 82 13.64 5.68 -1.50
C GLY A 82 13.18 5.15 -2.85
N GLU A 83 13.55 3.91 -3.13
CA GLU A 83 13.19 3.16 -4.34
C GLU A 83 12.83 1.72 -3.95
N PRO A 84 12.00 1.00 -4.74
CA PRO A 84 11.27 1.48 -5.92
C PRO A 84 9.99 2.27 -5.56
N LYS A 85 9.49 3.07 -6.51
CA LYS A 85 8.27 3.89 -6.37
C LYS A 85 7.04 3.17 -5.79
N PRO A 86 6.62 1.97 -6.27
CA PRO A 86 5.48 1.25 -5.68
C PRO A 86 5.67 0.95 -4.20
N ARG A 87 6.87 0.52 -3.81
CA ARG A 87 7.21 0.26 -2.40
C ARG A 87 7.04 1.52 -1.54
N MET A 88 7.54 2.66 -2.02
CA MET A 88 7.44 3.92 -1.26
C MET A 88 6.00 4.39 -1.09
N ILE A 89 5.17 4.27 -2.15
CA ILE A 89 3.73 4.58 -2.06
C ILE A 89 3.06 3.71 -0.99
N THR A 90 3.29 2.40 -1.07
CA THR A 90 2.65 1.41 -0.20
C THR A 90 3.07 1.59 1.26
N ILE A 91 4.36 1.84 1.53
CA ILE A 91 4.86 2.12 2.89
C ILE A 91 4.30 3.44 3.43
N ALA A 92 4.27 4.51 2.62
CA ALA A 92 3.73 5.80 3.04
C ALA A 92 2.23 5.68 3.40
N LEU A 93 1.46 4.92 2.60
CA LEU A 93 0.06 4.65 2.89
C LEU A 93 -0.11 3.81 4.16
N ALA A 94 0.69 2.75 4.33
CA ALA A 94 0.64 1.90 5.51
C ALA A 94 0.86 2.71 6.80
N LYS A 95 1.87 3.58 6.80
CA LYS A 95 2.12 4.53 7.90
C LYS A 95 0.95 5.48 8.13
N ALA A 96 0.37 6.03 7.06
CA ALA A 96 -0.80 6.90 7.16
C ALA A 96 -2.04 6.18 7.72
N ALA A 97 -2.15 4.88 7.48
CA ALA A 97 -3.20 4.00 8.00
C ALA A 97 -2.91 3.47 9.42
N GLY A 98 -1.80 3.90 10.05
CA GLY A 98 -1.41 3.44 11.39
C GLY A 98 -0.95 1.97 11.43
N ILE A 99 -0.45 1.44 10.30
CA ILE A 99 0.15 0.12 10.21
C ILE A 99 1.65 0.27 10.48
N GLU A 100 2.17 -0.48 11.44
CA GLU A 100 3.58 -0.49 11.80
C GLU A 100 4.39 -1.21 10.72
N VAL A 101 5.38 -0.54 10.13
CA VAL A 101 6.26 -1.08 9.09
C VAL A 101 7.68 -1.05 9.62
N ASP A 102 8.32 -2.22 9.74
CA ASP A 102 9.74 -2.29 10.08
C ASP A 102 10.56 -1.71 8.92
N ARG A 103 11.54 -0.89 9.28
CA ARG A 103 12.34 -0.08 8.36
C ARG A 103 13.28 -0.91 7.50
#